data_AF-A0A9N7Z059-F1
#
_entry.id   AF-A0A9N7Z059-F1
#
_cell.length_a   1.000
_cell.length_b   1.000
_cell.length_c   1.000
_cell.angle_alpha   90.00
_cell.angle_beta   90.00
_cell.angle_gamma   90.00
#
_symmetry.space_group_name_H-M   'P 1'
#
loop_
_entity.id
_entity.type
_entity.pdbx_description
1 polymer ?
#
loop_
_entity_poly.entity_id
_entity_poly.type
_entity_poly.pdbx_seq_one_letter_code
_entity_poly.pdbx_strand_id
1 'polypeptide(L)'
;MNLGSDFQVSHDFAINFNPEDDECEEIQGVVEAYQNCLPKIQLYGPTNVSPIINRIAKLAAGDGNIKDASRYHILLILTDGVVTDMADTREAIVRASYQPLSIIIVGVGNADFTDMQILDGDDGVLRSPKGEPVLRDIVQFVPFRDFKTASPAALAKCVLAEVPKQVVEYYSHKAISPMCPIRETLTPILSPVATTPTE
;
A
#
# COMPACT_ATOMS: atom_id res chain seq x y z
N MET A 1 -19.85 12.25 6.01
CA MET A 1 -20.86 11.36 5.35
C MET A 1 -22.25 11.85 5.74
N ASN A 2 -23.30 11.75 4.91
CA ASN A 2 -24.63 12.24 5.29
C ASN A 2 -25.70 11.13 5.27
N LEU A 3 -26.06 10.73 6.49
CA LEU A 3 -27.36 10.20 6.89
C LEU A 3 -27.57 10.76 8.31
N GLY A 4 -28.00 12.02 8.41
CA GLY A 4 -28.27 12.68 9.69
C GLY A 4 -27.56 14.03 9.82
N SER A 5 -28.16 14.92 10.60
CA SER A 5 -27.85 16.35 10.78
C SER A 5 -26.47 16.72 11.34
N ASP A 6 -25.48 15.82 11.36
CA ASP A 6 -24.14 16.08 11.88
C ASP A 6 -23.07 15.78 10.82
N PHE A 7 -22.41 16.84 10.31
CA PHE A 7 -21.28 16.72 9.38
C PHE A 7 -20.06 16.15 10.12
N GLN A 8 -19.93 14.83 10.19
CA GLN A 8 -18.73 14.17 10.71
C GLN A 8 -17.71 13.95 9.58
N VAL A 9 -16.50 14.46 9.79
CA VAL A 9 -15.33 14.24 8.93
C VAL A 9 -14.81 12.83 9.17
N SER A 10 -14.64 12.05 8.11
CA SER A 10 -13.92 10.77 8.18
C SER A 10 -12.58 10.90 7.47
N HIS A 11 -11.52 10.44 8.13
CA HIS A 11 -10.16 10.35 7.56
C HIS A 11 -9.83 8.94 7.06
N ASP A 12 -10.76 7.99 7.17
CA ASP A 12 -10.65 6.61 6.71
C ASP A 12 -12.06 6.08 6.40
N PHE A 13 -12.38 5.85 5.13
CA PHE A 13 -13.67 5.31 4.73
C PHE A 13 -13.56 4.48 3.45
N ALA A 14 -14.41 3.46 3.34
CA ALA A 14 -14.46 2.58 2.19
C ALA A 14 -15.03 3.32 0.96
N ILE A 15 -14.24 3.39 -0.13
CA ILE A 15 -14.61 4.15 -1.33
C ILE A 15 -15.79 3.54 -2.10
N ASN A 16 -16.04 2.24 -1.90
CA ASN A 16 -17.18 1.51 -2.41
C ASN A 16 -18.47 1.73 -1.57
N PHE A 17 -18.39 2.53 -0.49
CA PHE A 17 -19.45 2.77 0.50
C PHE A 17 -19.94 1.53 1.27
N ASN A 18 -19.15 0.47 1.29
CA ASN A 18 -19.42 -0.73 2.08
C ASN A 18 -18.41 -0.81 3.24
N PRO A 19 -18.78 -0.38 4.46
CA PRO A 19 -17.85 -0.41 5.59
C PRO A 19 -17.54 -1.83 6.10
N GLU A 20 -18.36 -2.82 5.75
CA GLU A 20 -18.15 -4.23 6.14
C GLU A 20 -17.18 -4.95 5.21
N ASP A 21 -17.00 -4.45 3.98
CA ASP A 21 -16.10 -4.99 2.98
C ASP A 21 -15.61 -3.85 2.07
N ASP A 22 -14.39 -3.38 2.35
CA ASP A 22 -13.75 -2.28 1.63
C ASP A 22 -12.92 -2.74 0.42
N GLU A 23 -12.98 -4.02 0.06
CA GLU A 23 -12.26 -4.56 -1.09
C GLU A 23 -12.95 -4.18 -2.41
N CYS A 24 -12.14 -4.08 -3.47
CA CYS A 24 -12.58 -3.82 -4.83
C CYS A 24 -12.04 -4.93 -5.74
N GLU A 25 -12.82 -5.31 -6.75
CA GLU A 25 -12.40 -6.30 -7.73
C GLU A 25 -11.35 -5.70 -8.67
N GLU A 26 -10.10 -6.14 -8.50
CA GLU A 26 -8.95 -5.70 -9.29
C GLU A 26 -8.75 -4.17 -9.29
N ILE A 27 -7.87 -3.68 -10.17
CA ILE A 27 -7.62 -2.24 -10.32
C ILE A 27 -8.82 -1.53 -10.94
N GLN A 28 -9.55 -2.20 -11.82
CA GLN A 28 -10.70 -1.61 -12.51
C GLN A 28 -11.83 -1.27 -11.51
N GLY A 29 -12.11 -2.15 -10.54
CA GLY A 29 -13.07 -1.90 -9.48
C GLY A 29 -12.68 -0.70 -8.60
N VAL A 30 -11.38 -0.50 -8.33
CA VAL A 30 -10.89 0.67 -7.59
C VAL A 30 -11.18 1.97 -8.35
N VAL A 31 -10.93 1.99 -9.67
CA VAL A 31 -11.18 3.16 -10.53
C VAL A 31 -12.67 3.48 -10.58
N GLU A 32 -13.52 2.47 -10.72
CA GLU A 32 -14.98 2.64 -10.74
C GLU A 32 -15.52 3.13 -9.40
N ALA A 33 -15.08 2.55 -8.29
CA ALA A 33 -15.43 3.00 -6.95
C ALA A 33 -15.03 4.47 -6.74
N TYR A 34 -13.82 4.85 -7.15
CA TYR A 34 -13.35 6.24 -7.09
C TYR A 34 -14.25 7.21 -7.88
N GLN A 35 -14.56 6.90 -9.14
CA GLN A 35 -15.42 7.72 -9.99
C GLN A 35 -16.84 7.85 -9.44
N ASN A 36 -17.37 6.79 -8.83
CA ASN A 36 -18.69 6.75 -8.21
C ASN A 36 -18.76 7.47 -6.86
N CYS A 37 -17.64 7.52 -6.14
CA CYS A 37 -17.53 8.14 -4.83
C CYS A 37 -17.43 9.66 -4.90
N LEU A 38 -16.61 10.18 -5.81
CA LEU A 38 -16.25 11.60 -5.87
C LEU A 38 -17.46 12.57 -5.89
N PRO A 39 -18.56 12.30 -6.62
CA PRO A 39 -19.73 13.18 -6.64
C PRO A 39 -20.57 13.15 -5.35
N LYS A 40 -20.36 12.15 -4.48
CA LYS A 40 -21.17 11.89 -3.28
C LYS A 40 -20.49 12.36 -1.99
N ILE A 41 -19.25 12.84 -2.08
CA ILE A 41 -18.46 13.32 -0.94
C ILE A 41 -18.16 14.80 -1.08
N GLN A 42 -17.89 15.44 0.05
CA GLN A 42 -17.34 16.79 0.09
C GLN A 42 -15.87 16.66 0.50
N LEU A 43 -14.96 17.09 -0.36
CA LEU A 43 -13.55 17.12 -0.03
C LEU A 43 -13.32 18.10 1.12
N TYR A 44 -12.57 17.63 2.12
CA TYR A 44 -12.27 18.39 3.33
C TYR A 44 -10.85 18.06 3.79
N GLY A 45 -10.20 19.02 4.45
CA GLY A 45 -8.90 18.84 5.09
C GLY A 45 -9.03 18.76 6.61
N PRO A 46 -8.01 18.34 7.35
CA PRO A 46 -6.62 18.28 6.92
C PRO A 46 -6.21 16.90 6.36
N THR A 47 -5.01 16.82 5.77
CA THR A 47 -4.46 15.59 5.18
C THR A 47 -3.79 14.74 6.27
N ASN A 48 -4.61 13.93 6.94
CA ASN A 48 -4.12 13.01 7.99
C ASN A 48 -4.00 11.60 7.45
N VAL A 49 -2.79 11.02 7.51
CA VAL A 49 -2.52 9.66 6.98
C VAL A 49 -2.22 8.64 8.08
N SER A 50 -1.99 9.08 9.32
CA SER A 50 -1.79 8.15 10.43
C SER A 50 -2.94 7.17 10.66
N PRO A 51 -4.24 7.51 10.46
CA PRO A 51 -5.33 6.56 10.67
C PRO A 51 -5.26 5.36 9.72
N ILE A 52 -5.08 5.60 8.42
CA ILE A 52 -5.00 4.54 7.41
C ILE A 52 -3.75 3.68 7.59
N ILE A 53 -2.61 4.28 7.93
CA ILE A 53 -1.37 3.52 8.23
C ILE A 53 -1.60 2.56 9.40
N ASN A 54 -2.22 3.04 10.49
CA ASN A 54 -2.51 2.21 11.65
C ASN A 54 -3.50 1.07 11.33
N ARG A 55 -4.55 1.35 10.53
CA ARG A 55 -5.51 0.34 10.10
C ARG A 55 -4.81 -0.77 9.30
N ILE A 56 -4.06 -0.41 8.26
CA ILE A 56 -3.40 -1.40 7.40
C ILE A 56 -2.28 -2.13 8.14
N ALA A 57 -1.54 -1.46 9.03
CA ALA A 57 -0.56 -2.14 9.88
C ALA A 57 -1.20 -3.22 10.77
N LYS A 58 -2.40 -2.94 11.32
CA LYS A 58 -3.16 -3.92 12.11
C LYS A 58 -3.65 -5.09 11.25
N LEU A 59 -4.13 -4.83 10.03
CA LEU A 59 -4.52 -5.88 9.09
C LEU A 59 -3.32 -6.75 8.67
N ALA A 60 -2.18 -6.11 8.37
CA ALA A 60 -0.95 -6.78 7.99
C ALA A 60 -0.38 -7.65 9.11
N ALA A 61 -0.56 -7.26 10.37
CA ALA A 61 -0.18 -8.08 11.52
C ALA A 61 -0.96 -9.41 11.58
N GLY A 62 -2.22 -9.42 11.12
CA GLY A 62 -3.12 -10.56 11.19
C GLY A 62 -3.25 -11.11 12.62
N ASP A 63 -3.35 -12.43 12.75
CA ASP A 63 -3.39 -13.12 14.05
C ASP A 63 -2.00 -13.28 14.70
N GLY A 64 -0.97 -12.61 14.18
CA GLY A 64 0.41 -12.66 14.70
C GLY A 64 1.19 -13.95 14.41
N ASN A 65 0.55 -14.97 13.81
CA ASN A 65 1.15 -16.27 13.48
C ASN A 65 1.50 -16.37 11.98
N ILE A 66 2.46 -15.56 11.53
CA ILE A 66 2.99 -15.69 10.16
C ILE A 66 3.89 -16.92 10.11
N LYS A 67 3.44 -17.97 9.42
CA LYS A 67 4.15 -19.26 9.32
C LYS A 67 5.07 -19.34 8.09
N ASP A 68 4.76 -18.55 7.08
CA ASP A 68 5.41 -18.54 5.78
C ASP A 68 5.38 -17.15 5.14
N ALA A 69 6.05 -17.01 3.99
CA ALA A 69 6.08 -15.77 3.22
C ALA A 69 4.88 -15.63 2.27
N SER A 70 3.67 -15.99 2.71
CA SER A 70 2.47 -16.02 1.85
C SER A 70 1.81 -14.67 1.62
N ARG A 71 1.96 -13.69 2.52
CA ARG A 71 1.26 -12.40 2.43
C ARG A 71 2.13 -11.23 2.84
N TYR A 72 2.20 -10.23 1.97
CA TYR A 72 2.85 -8.95 2.23
C TYR A 72 1.98 -7.83 1.65
N HIS A 73 1.82 -6.73 2.37
CA HIS A 73 0.93 -5.65 1.99
C HIS A 73 1.73 -4.44 1.48
N ILE A 74 1.16 -3.73 0.51
CA ILE A 74 1.66 -2.45 0.02
C ILE A 74 0.52 -1.44 0.13
N LEU A 75 0.70 -0.43 0.97
CA LEU A 75 -0.22 0.70 1.10
C LEU A 75 0.21 1.82 0.16
N LEU A 76 -0.56 2.08 -0.90
CA LEU A 76 -0.36 3.22 -1.79
C LEU A 76 -1.25 4.39 -1.37
N ILE A 77 -0.64 5.52 -1.02
CA ILE A 77 -1.31 6.76 -0.64
C ILE A 77 -1.10 7.78 -1.75
N LEU A 78 -2.19 8.33 -2.29
CA LEU A 78 -2.17 9.43 -3.24
C LEU A 78 -2.61 10.71 -2.51
N THR A 79 -1.81 11.77 -2.57
CA THR A 79 -2.14 13.04 -1.91
C THR A 79 -1.72 14.23 -2.76
N ASP A 80 -2.47 15.33 -2.70
CA ASP A 80 -2.16 16.59 -3.39
C ASP A 80 -1.51 17.64 -2.49
N GLY A 81 -1.27 17.30 -1.21
CA GLY A 81 -0.77 18.21 -0.20
C GLY A 81 0.12 17.53 0.84
N VAL A 82 0.57 18.31 1.81
CA VAL A 82 1.47 17.86 2.88
C VAL A 82 0.66 17.16 3.96
N VAL A 83 1.20 16.06 4.49
CA VAL A 83 0.68 15.40 5.69
C VAL A 83 0.73 16.36 6.87
N THR A 84 -0.42 16.61 7.49
CA THR A 84 -0.57 17.55 8.60
C THR A 84 -0.35 16.89 9.97
N ASP A 85 -0.59 15.59 10.09
CA ASP A 85 -0.40 14.81 11.31
C ASP A 85 0.99 14.16 11.36
N MET A 86 2.04 14.94 11.12
CA MET A 86 3.41 14.44 11.00
C MET A 86 3.90 13.65 12.23
N ALA A 87 3.58 14.12 13.44
CA ALA A 87 3.97 13.43 14.67
C ALA A 87 3.32 12.04 14.81
N ASP A 88 2.02 11.97 14.52
CA ASP A 88 1.24 10.73 14.58
C ASP A 88 1.60 9.78 13.43
N THR A 89 1.88 10.33 12.25
CA THR A 89 2.35 9.57 11.08
C THR A 89 3.70 8.92 11.36
N ARG A 90 4.65 9.63 11.97
CA ARG A 90 5.94 9.06 12.38
C ARG A 90 5.78 7.93 13.39
N GLU A 91 4.91 8.10 14.38
CA GLU A 91 4.59 7.04 15.34
C GLU A 91 3.95 5.82 14.65
N ALA A 92 3.02 6.05 13.72
CA ALA A 92 2.37 4.99 12.96
C ALA A 92 3.37 4.21 12.08
N ILE A 93 4.30 4.90 11.42
CA ILE A 93 5.36 4.28 10.60
C ILE A 93 6.30 3.43 11.48
N VAL A 94 6.73 3.95 12.64
CA VAL A 94 7.56 3.16 13.58
C VAL A 94 6.85 1.86 13.98
N ARG A 95 5.56 1.91 14.30
CA ARG A 95 4.78 0.71 14.63
C ARG A 95 4.59 -0.23 13.43
N ALA A 96 4.32 0.34 12.26
CA ALA A 96 4.15 -0.40 11.01
C ALA A 96 5.44 -1.11 10.57
N SER A 97 6.62 -0.61 10.95
CA SER A 97 7.92 -1.20 10.57
C SER A 97 8.10 -2.65 11.05
N TYR A 98 7.34 -3.07 12.07
CA TYR A 98 7.34 -4.45 12.59
C TYR A 98 6.44 -5.43 11.83
N GLN A 99 5.60 -4.94 10.91
CA GLN A 99 4.56 -5.69 10.19
C GLN A 99 4.99 -6.00 8.74
N PRO A 100 4.39 -6.99 8.03
CA PRO A 100 4.67 -7.26 6.62
C PRO A 100 4.01 -6.22 5.70
N LEU A 101 4.49 -4.98 5.76
CA LEU A 101 3.91 -3.80 5.11
C LEU A 101 4.98 -2.88 4.54
N SER A 102 4.75 -2.41 3.31
CA SER A 102 5.42 -1.25 2.72
C SER A 102 4.40 -0.13 2.49
N ILE A 103 4.85 1.12 2.56
CA ILE A 103 4.02 2.31 2.37
C ILE A 103 4.63 3.10 1.21
N ILE A 104 3.82 3.44 0.22
CA ILE A 104 4.22 4.28 -0.91
C ILE A 104 3.35 5.52 -0.85
N ILE A 105 3.97 6.70 -0.85
CA ILE A 105 3.28 7.99 -0.87
C ILE A 105 3.60 8.68 -2.19
N VAL A 106 2.57 8.93 -2.99
CA VAL A 106 2.69 9.64 -4.26
C VAL A 106 2.06 11.03 -4.14
N GLY A 107 2.92 12.06 -4.24
CA GLY A 107 2.51 13.46 -4.22
C GLY A 107 2.08 13.93 -5.61
N VAL A 108 0.81 14.33 -5.77
CA VAL A 108 0.23 14.86 -7.00
C VAL A 108 0.11 16.38 -6.91
N GLY A 109 0.17 17.09 -8.04
CA GLY A 109 0.04 18.55 -8.06
C GLY A 109 1.35 19.28 -7.75
N ASN A 110 1.24 20.49 -7.17
CA ASN A 110 2.34 21.45 -7.07
C ASN A 110 2.64 21.88 -5.61
N ALA A 111 2.15 21.15 -4.61
CA ALA A 111 2.47 21.43 -3.22
C ALA A 111 3.98 21.31 -2.93
N ASP A 112 4.42 21.90 -1.82
CA ASP A 112 5.78 21.72 -1.32
C ASP A 112 5.86 20.41 -0.54
N PHE A 113 6.56 19.42 -1.08
CA PHE A 113 6.66 18.08 -0.48
C PHE A 113 7.96 17.88 0.31
N THR A 114 8.67 18.95 0.67
CA THR A 114 9.93 18.86 1.44
C THR A 114 9.76 18.02 2.72
N ASP A 115 8.68 18.22 3.46
CA ASP A 115 8.41 17.44 4.69
C ASP A 115 8.13 15.96 4.42
N MET A 116 7.72 15.60 3.20
CA MET A 116 7.44 14.20 2.84
C MET A 116 8.72 13.42 2.57
N GLN A 117 9.79 14.10 2.13
CA GLN A 117 11.11 13.49 1.95
C GLN A 117 11.69 12.99 3.29
N ILE A 118 11.33 13.65 4.39
CA ILE A 118 11.73 13.22 5.74
C ILE A 118 11.18 11.81 6.07
N LEU A 119 10.04 11.43 5.47
CA LEU A 119 9.43 10.12 5.71
C LEU A 119 10.11 8.99 4.94
N ASP A 120 10.83 9.29 3.86
CA ASP A 120 11.40 8.34 2.88
C ASP A 120 12.61 7.55 3.39
N GLY A 121 13.10 7.81 4.62
CA GLY A 121 14.18 7.03 5.25
C GLY A 121 15.59 7.18 4.65
N ASP A 122 15.72 7.66 3.41
CA ASP A 122 16.97 7.84 2.65
C ASP A 122 17.97 8.79 3.31
N ASP A 123 17.49 9.88 3.92
CA ASP A 123 18.32 10.90 4.60
C ASP A 123 18.64 10.54 6.06
N GLY A 124 18.22 9.37 6.53
CA GLY A 124 18.52 8.84 7.85
C GLY A 124 17.35 8.12 8.52
N VAL A 125 17.67 7.45 9.63
CA VAL A 125 16.69 6.63 10.36
C VAL A 125 15.55 7.48 10.89
N LEU A 126 14.35 7.28 10.35
CA LEU A 126 13.13 7.90 10.85
C LEU A 126 12.90 7.52 12.32
N ARG A 127 12.52 8.50 13.13
CA ARG A 127 12.25 8.31 14.56
C ARG A 127 10.84 8.75 14.92
N SER A 128 10.22 8.15 15.92
CA SER A 128 9.01 8.69 16.53
C SER A 128 9.29 10.01 17.26
N PRO A 129 8.26 10.79 17.65
CA PRO A 129 8.45 11.95 18.53
C PRO A 129 9.12 11.61 19.87
N LYS A 130 9.06 10.35 20.30
CA LYS A 130 9.71 9.84 21.53
C LYS A 130 11.18 9.44 21.30
N GLY A 131 11.68 9.52 20.06
CA GLY A 131 13.04 9.18 19.68
C GLY A 131 13.27 7.72 19.29
N GLU A 132 12.22 6.90 19.29
CA GLU A 132 12.30 5.48 18.91
C GLU A 132 12.54 5.35 17.40
N PRO A 133 13.58 4.64 16.95
CA PRO A 133 13.85 4.45 15.53
C PRO A 133 12.87 3.45 14.90
N VAL A 134 12.63 3.59 13.59
CA VAL A 134 12.02 2.52 12.79
C VAL A 134 12.89 1.24 12.86
N LEU A 135 12.26 0.07 12.84
CA LEU A 135 12.97 -1.22 12.80
C LEU A 135 13.70 -1.43 11.47
N ARG A 136 13.06 -1.00 10.39
CA ARG A 136 13.46 -1.12 9.00
C ARG A 136 12.82 0.03 8.22
N ASP A 137 13.40 0.36 7.08
CA ASP A 137 12.78 1.31 6.18
C ASP A 137 11.56 0.68 5.49
N ILE A 138 10.47 1.44 5.38
CA ILE A 138 9.20 0.95 4.82
C ILE A 138 8.49 1.97 3.94
N VAL A 139 8.98 3.20 3.82
CA VAL A 139 8.29 4.29 3.13
C VAL A 139 9.03 4.58 1.84
N GLN A 140 8.29 4.72 0.75
CA GLN A 140 8.79 5.31 -0.50
C GLN A 140 7.97 6.56 -0.81
N PHE A 141 8.60 7.73 -0.90
CA PHE A 141 7.96 8.96 -1.39
C PHE A 141 8.31 9.22 -2.86
N VAL A 142 7.30 9.54 -3.68
CA VAL A 142 7.49 9.92 -5.09
C VAL A 142 6.65 11.14 -5.46
N PRO A 143 7.26 12.29 -5.79
CA PRO A 143 6.54 13.41 -6.38
C PRO A 143 6.18 13.12 -7.85
N PHE A 144 4.89 12.86 -8.13
CA PHE A 144 4.40 12.52 -9.48
C PHE A 144 4.73 13.60 -10.52
N ARG A 145 4.84 14.86 -10.10
CA ARG A 145 5.14 15.99 -10.99
C ARG A 145 6.47 15.83 -11.75
N ASP A 146 7.42 15.10 -11.19
CA ASP A 146 8.74 14.87 -11.79
C ASP A 146 8.67 13.88 -12.97
N PHE A 147 7.54 13.19 -13.12
CA PHE A 147 7.31 12.13 -14.11
C PHE A 147 6.25 12.48 -15.15
N LYS A 148 5.76 13.73 -15.20
CA LYS A 148 4.70 14.16 -16.15
C LYS A 148 5.04 13.88 -17.62
N THR A 149 6.31 13.93 -17.99
CA THR A 149 6.80 13.65 -19.35
C THR A 149 7.51 12.29 -19.46
N ALA A 150 7.56 11.52 -18.37
CA ALA A 150 8.24 10.23 -18.33
C ALA A 150 7.29 9.11 -18.81
N SER A 151 7.87 7.96 -19.14
CA SER A 151 7.06 6.78 -19.46
C SER A 151 6.41 6.20 -18.19
N PRO A 152 5.26 5.53 -18.30
CA PRO A 152 4.66 4.83 -17.16
C PRO A 152 5.62 3.83 -16.50
N ALA A 153 6.49 3.19 -17.29
CA ALA A 153 7.52 2.29 -16.79
C ALA A 153 8.57 3.01 -15.93
N ALA A 154 8.95 4.24 -16.27
CA ALA A 154 9.89 5.03 -15.48
C ALA A 154 9.27 5.42 -14.13
N LEU A 155 8.00 5.84 -14.11
CA LEU A 155 7.27 6.09 -12.88
C LEU A 155 7.17 4.83 -12.01
N ALA A 156 6.73 3.71 -12.60
CA ALA A 156 6.59 2.44 -11.89
C ALA A 156 7.92 1.98 -11.29
N LYS A 157 9.03 2.16 -12.01
CA LYS A 157 10.38 1.84 -11.52
C LYS A 157 10.72 2.64 -10.25
N CYS A 158 10.43 3.93 -10.22
CA CYS A 158 10.72 4.77 -9.05
C CYS A 158 9.76 4.45 -7.89
N VAL A 159 8.47 4.32 -8.16
CA VAL A 159 7.44 4.00 -7.16
C VAL A 159 7.69 2.66 -6.46
N LEU A 160 8.22 1.67 -7.18
CA LEU A 160 8.45 0.31 -6.65
C LEU A 160 9.91 0.03 -6.33
N ALA A 161 10.81 1.03 -6.38
CA ALA A 161 12.25 0.83 -6.28
C ALA A 161 12.67 0.10 -5.00
N GLU A 162 12.08 0.46 -3.87
CA GLU A 162 12.46 -0.07 -2.56
C GLU A 162 11.70 -1.31 -2.12
N VAL A 163 10.49 -1.52 -2.64
CA VAL A 163 9.60 -2.61 -2.20
C VAL A 163 10.32 -3.97 -2.17
N PRO A 164 11.11 -4.38 -3.19
CA PRO A 164 11.82 -5.66 -3.14
C PRO A 164 12.78 -5.77 -1.95
N LYS A 165 13.53 -4.71 -1.63
CA LYS A 165 14.46 -4.67 -0.49
C LYS A 165 13.68 -4.78 0.82
N GLN A 166 12.62 -3.99 0.97
CA GLN A 166 11.79 -3.94 2.18
C GLN A 166 11.13 -5.30 2.48
N VAL A 167 10.68 -6.03 1.45
CA VAL A 167 10.13 -7.39 1.57
C VAL A 167 11.19 -8.37 2.07
N VAL A 168 12.37 -8.36 1.46
CA VAL A 168 13.47 -9.26 1.84
C VAL A 168 13.93 -8.98 3.27
N GLU A 169 14.07 -7.71 3.64
CA GLU A 169 14.47 -7.29 4.98
C GLU A 169 13.49 -7.77 6.05
N TYR A 170 12.18 -7.62 5.81
CA TYR A 170 11.14 -8.10 6.72
C TYR A 170 11.23 -9.61 6.99
N TYR A 171 11.21 -10.43 5.93
CA TYR A 171 11.19 -11.89 6.10
C TYR A 171 12.52 -12.42 6.64
N SER A 172 13.63 -11.79 6.28
CA SER A 172 14.95 -12.10 6.86
C SER A 172 14.97 -11.82 8.37
N HIS A 173 14.43 -10.69 8.82
CA HIS A 173 14.30 -10.36 10.24
C HIS A 173 13.39 -11.34 11.01
N LYS A 174 12.38 -11.91 10.34
CA LYS A 174 11.49 -12.93 10.93
C LYS A 174 12.05 -14.36 10.82
N ALA A 175 13.22 -14.55 10.22
CA ALA A 175 13.80 -15.87 9.91
C ALA A 175 12.85 -16.77 9.09
N ILE A 176 12.08 -16.17 8.19
CA ILE A 176 11.15 -16.86 7.29
C ILE A 176 11.81 -16.96 5.92
N SER A 177 12.01 -18.17 5.43
CA SER A 177 12.55 -18.42 4.09
C SER A 177 11.48 -18.21 3.01
N PRO A 178 11.89 -17.84 1.78
CA PRO A 178 10.97 -17.79 0.64
C PRO A 178 10.25 -19.11 0.44
N MET A 179 8.97 -19.04 0.06
CA MET A 179 8.23 -20.24 -0.33
C MET A 179 8.81 -20.81 -1.64
N CYS A 180 8.73 -22.13 -1.79
CA CYS A 180 9.14 -22.78 -3.04
C CYS A 180 8.33 -22.20 -4.20
N PRO A 181 8.96 -21.83 -5.34
CA PRO A 181 8.23 -21.34 -6.50
C PRO A 181 7.12 -22.33 -6.87
N ILE A 182 5.89 -21.82 -7.02
CA ILE A 182 4.78 -22.62 -7.52
C ILE A 182 5.16 -23.07 -8.93
N ARG A 183 5.52 -24.35 -9.09
CA ARG A 183 5.55 -24.96 -10.42
C ARG A 183 4.11 -25.13 -10.82
N GLU A 184 3.63 -24.34 -11.77
CA GLU A 184 2.39 -24.67 -12.47
C GLU A 184 2.55 -26.11 -12.99
N THR A 185 1.89 -27.06 -12.35
CA THR A 185 1.77 -28.40 -12.90
C THR A 185 0.90 -28.25 -14.14
N LEU A 186 1.54 -28.13 -15.29
CA LEU A 186 0.90 -28.36 -16.58
C LEU A 186 0.25 -29.75 -16.50
N THR A 187 -1.05 -29.81 -16.28
CA THR A 187 -1.82 -31.03 -16.46
C THR A 187 -1.61 -31.44 -17.92
N PRO A 188 -1.04 -32.63 -18.20
CA PRO A 188 -0.93 -33.09 -19.57
C PRO A 188 -2.35 -33.26 -20.11
N ILE A 189 -2.69 -32.51 -21.14
CA ILE A 189 -3.90 -32.76 -21.93
C ILE A 189 -3.66 -34.14 -22.55
N LEU A 190 -4.34 -35.17 -22.03
CA LEU A 190 -4.39 -36.48 -22.68
C LEU A 190 -5.09 -36.29 -24.03
N SER A 191 -4.32 -36.26 -25.11
CA SER A 191 -4.84 -36.32 -26.47
C SER A 191 -5.63 -37.63 -26.64
N PRO A 192 -6.84 -37.62 -27.22
CA PRO A 192 -7.54 -38.85 -27.52
C PRO A 192 -6.75 -39.66 -28.55
N VAL A 193 -6.51 -40.94 -28.25
CA VAL A 193 -5.87 -41.90 -29.15
C VAL A 193 -6.71 -42.01 -30.41
N ALA A 194 -6.11 -41.69 -31.56
CA ALA A 194 -6.73 -41.93 -32.86
C ALA A 194 -6.77 -43.45 -33.11
N THR A 195 -7.97 -44.03 -33.03
CA THR A 195 -8.21 -45.40 -33.50
C THR A 195 -8.17 -45.40 -35.02
N THR A 196 -7.12 -45.94 -35.62
CA THR A 196 -7.10 -46.27 -37.05
C THR A 196 -8.15 -47.34 -37.35
N PRO A 197 -8.95 -47.21 -38.42
CA PRO A 197 -9.86 -48.26 -38.85
C PRO A 197 -9.07 -49.37 -39.54
N THR A 198 -9.29 -50.60 -39.08
CA THR A 198 -8.86 -51.82 -39.77
C THR A 198 -9.74 -52.04 -41.00
N GLU A 199 -9.10 -52.45 -42.11
CA GLU A 199 -9.73 -52.90 -43.35
C GLU A 199 -10.77 -54.03 -43.16
#